data_AF-A0A7S1WXA8-F1
#
_entry.id   AF-A0A7S1WXA8-F1
#
_cell.length_a   1.000
_cell.length_b   1.000
_cell.length_c   1.000
_cell.angle_alpha   90.00
_cell.angle_beta   90.00
_cell.angle_gamma   90.00
#
_symmetry.space_group_name_H-M   'P 1'
#
loop_
_entity.id
_entity.type
_entity.pdbx_description
1 polymer ?
#
loop_
_entity_poly.entity_id
_entity_poly.type
_entity_poly.pdbx_seq_one_letter_code
_entity_poly.pdbx_strand_id
1 'polypeptide(L)'
;EEWRAREWFVVKNATVRLSETNVLIPRVDIGVEARQQVANEYNQLVDVPVTSKDHPLVKYAEVFTHNFNLIAERKSVFHQLREVTKASLLAKFLVDNKVSFDDSWLQAMDKPSLCKMEIPFNRLERQFYEVLVCDGTIKEHHGGVLANCIGIYGGVDLNIDA
;
A
#
# COMPACT_ATOMS: atom_id res chain seq x y z
N GLU A 1 8.88 15.70 -20.67
CA GLU A 1 8.38 14.33 -20.86
C GLU A 1 7.34 14.05 -19.79
N GLU A 2 6.14 13.66 -20.19
CA GLU A 2 5.06 13.31 -19.27
C GLU A 2 5.13 11.79 -19.05
N TRP A 3 5.77 11.36 -17.96
CA TRP A 3 5.78 9.94 -17.56
C TRP A 3 4.63 9.67 -16.58
N ARG A 4 4.14 8.42 -16.58
CA ARG A 4 3.10 7.95 -15.66
C ARG A 4 3.66 6.78 -14.87
N ALA A 5 3.43 6.76 -13.57
CA ALA A 5 3.92 5.71 -12.70
C ALA A 5 3.09 5.64 -11.41
N ARG A 6 3.15 4.49 -10.74
CA ARG A 6 2.48 4.20 -9.48
C ARG A 6 3.48 3.84 -8.39
N GLU A 7 3.14 4.11 -7.14
CA GLU A 7 3.95 3.71 -5.98
C GLU A 7 3.23 2.66 -5.14
N TRP A 8 3.94 1.59 -4.80
CA TRP A 8 3.39 0.46 -4.08
C TRP A 8 4.17 0.22 -2.80
N PHE A 9 3.48 0.15 -1.67
CA PHE A 9 4.09 -0.37 -0.45
C PHE A 9 4.19 -1.88 -0.56
N VAL A 10 5.40 -2.41 -0.43
CA VAL A 10 5.68 -3.83 -0.60
C VAL A 10 6.44 -4.38 0.60
N VAL A 11 6.20 -5.64 0.93
CA VAL A 11 7.00 -6.37 1.91
C VAL A 11 8.25 -6.90 1.21
N LYS A 12 9.42 -6.37 1.60
CA LYS A 12 10.72 -6.80 1.06
C LYS A 12 11.26 -8.03 1.78
N ASN A 13 10.96 -8.15 3.06
CA ASN A 13 11.37 -9.27 3.90
C ASN A 13 10.40 -9.41 5.09
N ALA A 14 10.11 -10.65 5.47
CA ALA A 14 9.19 -10.97 6.55
C ALA A 14 9.68 -12.24 7.25
N THR A 15 9.85 -12.17 8.57
CA THR A 15 10.28 -13.31 9.40
C THR A 15 9.56 -13.31 10.74
N VAL A 16 9.32 -14.50 11.28
CA VAL A 16 8.84 -14.68 12.66
C VAL A 16 9.93 -15.40 13.43
N ARG A 17 10.33 -14.86 14.58
CA ARG A 17 11.34 -15.46 15.47
C ARG A 17 10.70 -15.87 16.78
N LEU A 18 11.17 -16.95 17.38
CA LEU A 18 10.81 -17.33 18.75
C LEU A 18 11.91 -16.84 19.69
N SER A 19 11.55 -16.06 20.70
CA SER A 19 12.49 -15.62 21.75
C SER A 19 12.78 -16.76 22.72
N GLU A 20 13.84 -16.62 23.53
CA GLU A 20 14.16 -17.53 24.65
C GLU A 20 13.00 -17.67 25.65
N THR A 21 12.17 -16.63 25.81
CA THR A 21 10.99 -16.62 26.67
C THR A 21 9.69 -17.07 25.97
N ASN A 22 9.80 -17.83 24.87
CA ASN A 22 8.66 -18.36 24.09
C ASN A 22 7.68 -17.30 23.53
N VAL A 23 8.17 -16.11 23.21
CA VAL A 23 7.39 -15.04 22.55
C VAL A 23 7.68 -15.06 21.05
N LEU A 24 6.63 -15.06 20.23
CA LEU A 24 6.75 -14.88 18.79
C LEU A 24 6.96 -13.39 18.47
N ILE A 25 8.03 -13.09 17.76
CA ILE A 25 8.45 -11.74 17.40
C ILE A 25 8.41 -11.63 15.87
N PRO A 26 7.35 -11.03 15.29
CA PRO A 26 7.29 -10.75 13.86
C PRO A 26 8.19 -9.56 13.51
N ARG A 27 8.97 -9.72 12.44
CA ARG A 27 9.80 -8.67 11.84
C ARG A 27 9.48 -8.55 10.37
N VAL A 28 9.18 -7.32 9.94
CA VAL A 28 8.86 -6.98 8.55
C VAL A 28 9.75 -5.82 8.13
N ASP A 29 10.29 -5.92 6.92
CA ASP A 29 10.97 -4.84 6.23
C ASP A 29 10.06 -4.41 5.06
N ILE A 30 9.46 -3.23 5.16
CA ILE A 30 8.56 -2.67 4.15
C ILE A 30 9.31 -1.62 3.35
N GLY A 31 9.09 -1.61 2.04
CA GLY A 31 9.62 -0.60 1.13
C GLY A 31 8.55 -0.04 0.21
N VAL A 32 8.98 0.84 -0.68
CA VAL A 32 8.16 1.39 -1.77
C VAL A 32 8.76 0.94 -3.09
N GLU A 33 7.89 0.57 -4.03
CA GLU A 33 8.24 0.26 -5.42
C GLU A 33 7.54 1.20 -6.37
N ALA A 34 8.31 1.81 -7.27
CA ALA A 34 7.76 2.58 -8.38
C ALA A 34 7.55 1.68 -9.60
N ARG A 35 6.33 1.66 -10.11
CA ARG A 35 5.91 0.91 -11.30
C ARG A 35 5.52 1.89 -12.40
N GLN A 36 6.37 2.04 -13.42
CA GLN A 36 6.05 2.89 -14.57
C GLN A 36 4.87 2.32 -15.35
N GLN A 37 4.02 3.18 -15.89
CA GLN A 37 2.86 2.80 -16.68
C GLN A 37 3.09 3.11 -18.16
N VAL A 38 2.74 2.16 -19.01
CA VAL A 38 2.78 2.29 -20.47
C VAL A 38 1.44 1.86 -21.06
N ALA A 39 1.10 2.39 -22.24
CA ALA A 39 -0.06 1.92 -22.98
C ALA A 39 0.24 0.54 -23.61
N ASN A 40 -0.66 -0.42 -23.41
CA ASN A 40 -0.62 -1.69 -24.12
C ASN A 40 -1.19 -1.57 -25.55
N GLU A 41 -1.26 -2.68 -26.28
CA GLU A 41 -1.83 -2.76 -27.65
C GLU A 41 -3.28 -2.26 -27.74
N TYR A 42 -4.03 -2.30 -26.64
CA TYR A 42 -5.41 -1.85 -26.53
C TYR A 42 -5.54 -0.42 -25.96
N ASN A 43 -4.43 0.32 -25.89
CA ASN A 43 -4.35 1.67 -25.33
C ASN A 43 -4.76 1.77 -23.83
N GLN A 44 -4.67 0.65 -23.09
CA GLN A 44 -4.89 0.61 -21.66
C GLN A 44 -3.57 0.82 -20.92
N LEU A 45 -3.59 1.59 -19.83
CA LEU A 45 -2.42 1.82 -19.00
C LEU A 45 -2.14 0.58 -18.14
N VAL A 46 -0.96 -0.01 -18.33
CA VAL A 46 -0.47 -1.16 -17.57
C VAL A 46 0.90 -0.87 -17.00
N ASP A 47 1.19 -1.47 -15.84
CA ASP A 47 2.51 -1.35 -15.20
C ASP A 47 3.54 -2.15 -16.01
N VAL A 48 4.71 -1.56 -16.26
CA VAL A 48 5.83 -2.28 -16.89
C VAL A 48 6.37 -3.36 -15.95
N PRO A 49 6.84 -4.50 -16.47
CA PRO A 49 7.41 -5.56 -15.63
C PRO A 49 8.61 -5.10 -14.81
N VAL A 50 9.42 -4.19 -15.37
CA VAL A 50 10.60 -3.61 -14.72
C VAL A 50 10.68 -2.13 -15.04
N THR A 51 10.59 -1.29 -14.02
CA THR A 51 10.81 0.15 -14.16
C THR A 51 12.31 0.46 -14.24
N SER A 52 12.71 1.36 -15.13
CA SER A 52 14.11 1.79 -15.24
C SER A 52 14.62 2.40 -13.92
N LYS A 53 15.85 2.05 -13.52
CA LYS A 53 16.51 2.63 -12.33
C LYS A 53 16.70 4.14 -12.43
N ASP A 54 16.81 4.66 -13.65
CA ASP A 54 16.97 6.10 -13.88
C ASP A 54 15.65 6.86 -13.78
N HIS A 55 14.51 6.16 -13.67
CA HIS A 55 13.19 6.76 -13.54
C HIS A 55 13.09 7.59 -12.24
N PRO A 56 12.62 8.85 -12.28
CA PRO A 56 12.58 9.73 -11.10
C PRO A 56 11.87 9.13 -9.89
N LEU A 57 10.71 8.47 -10.09
CA LEU A 57 10.02 7.80 -8.97
C LEU A 57 10.75 6.59 -8.41
N VAL A 58 11.62 5.91 -9.16
CA VAL A 58 12.41 4.81 -8.60
C VAL A 58 13.39 5.37 -7.57
N LYS A 59 14.07 6.49 -7.91
CA LYS A 59 14.97 7.17 -6.97
C LYS A 59 14.26 7.65 -5.71
N TYR A 60 13.04 8.18 -5.87
CA TYR A 60 12.21 8.55 -4.72
C TYR A 60 11.83 7.33 -3.87
N ALA A 61 11.33 6.26 -4.49
CA ALA A 61 10.95 5.03 -3.82
C ALA A 61 12.12 4.38 -3.07
N GLU A 62 13.33 4.44 -3.61
CA GLU A 62 14.57 3.99 -2.95
C GLU A 62 14.87 4.80 -1.69
N VAL A 63 14.79 6.13 -1.77
CA VAL A 63 15.01 7.02 -0.61
C VAL A 63 13.92 6.81 0.44
N PHE A 64 12.66 6.67 0.03
CA PHE A 64 11.55 6.38 0.94
C PHE A 64 11.77 5.04 1.65
N THR A 65 12.13 4.00 0.89
CA THR A 65 12.43 2.67 1.42
C THR A 65 13.55 2.71 2.45
N HIS A 66 14.65 3.39 2.14
CA HIS A 66 15.78 3.54 3.06
C HIS A 66 15.37 4.19 4.39
N ASN A 67 14.44 5.15 4.33
CA ASN A 67 13.98 5.91 5.49
C ASN A 67 12.66 5.39 6.08
N PHE A 68 12.13 4.26 5.60
CA PHE A 68 10.76 3.83 5.91
C PHE A 68 10.51 3.73 7.41
N ASN A 69 11.46 3.18 8.18
CA ASN A 69 11.31 3.04 9.63
C ASN A 69 11.26 4.39 10.36
N LEU A 70 12.13 5.33 9.98
CA LEU A 70 12.11 6.69 10.53
C LEU A 70 10.82 7.43 10.17
N ILE A 71 10.33 7.23 8.95
CA ILE A 71 9.06 7.80 8.49
C ILE A 71 7.90 7.20 9.30
N ALA A 72 7.87 5.88 9.48
CA ALA A 72 6.87 5.17 10.26
C ALA A 72 6.85 5.59 11.73
N GLU A 73 8.00 5.88 12.34
CA GLU A 73 8.04 6.42 13.71
C GLU A 73 7.38 7.81 13.83
N ARG A 74 7.42 8.62 12.75
CA ARG A 74 6.94 10.00 12.75
C ARG A 74 5.54 10.16 12.17
N LYS A 75 5.04 9.17 11.44
CA LYS A 75 3.78 9.24 10.68
C LYS A 75 2.94 8.00 10.96
N SER A 76 1.83 8.22 11.65
CA SER A 76 0.95 7.16 12.16
C SER A 76 0.44 6.20 11.10
N VAL A 77 0.11 6.69 9.91
CA VAL A 77 -0.35 5.87 8.77
C VAL A 77 0.67 4.79 8.39
N PHE A 78 1.96 5.14 8.31
CA PHE A 78 3.01 4.18 7.95
C PHE A 78 3.37 3.26 9.14
N HIS A 79 3.26 3.77 10.37
CA HIS A 79 3.32 2.93 11.56
C HIS A 79 2.25 1.84 11.54
N GLN A 80 0.99 2.24 11.33
CA GLN A 80 -0.15 1.34 11.30
C GLN A 80 -0.04 0.32 10.17
N LEU A 81 0.39 0.75 8.98
CA LEU A 81 0.70 -0.17 7.89
C LEU A 81 1.68 -1.25 8.34
N ARG A 82 2.81 -0.85 8.97
CA ARG A 82 3.82 -1.79 9.47
C ARG A 82 3.27 -2.76 10.52
N GLU A 83 2.50 -2.27 11.48
CA GLU A 83 1.96 -3.13 12.54
C GLU A 83 0.86 -4.07 12.02
N VAL A 84 0.01 -3.63 11.09
CA VAL A 84 -0.94 -4.50 10.40
C VAL A 84 -0.21 -5.59 9.61
N THR A 85 0.84 -5.24 8.88
CA THR A 85 1.66 -6.23 8.16
C THR A 85 2.28 -7.27 9.10
N LYS A 86 2.79 -6.86 10.26
CA LYS A 86 3.30 -7.80 11.28
C LYS A 86 2.21 -8.72 11.82
N ALA A 87 1.02 -8.17 12.07
CA ALA A 87 -0.12 -8.96 12.55
C ALA A 87 -0.56 -9.99 11.50
N SER A 88 -0.68 -9.59 10.23
CA SER A 88 -0.97 -10.49 9.11
C SER A 88 0.10 -11.58 8.95
N LEU A 89 1.38 -11.23 9.08
CA LEU A 89 2.48 -12.21 9.03
C LEU A 89 2.37 -13.22 10.17
N LEU A 90 2.10 -12.76 11.38
CA LEU A 90 1.96 -13.64 12.53
C LEU A 90 0.74 -14.56 12.38
N ALA A 91 -0.39 -14.02 11.93
CA ALA A 91 -1.59 -14.81 11.65
C ALA A 91 -1.31 -15.91 10.62
N LYS A 92 -0.63 -15.58 9.51
CA LYS A 92 -0.19 -16.57 8.52
C LYS A 92 0.71 -17.63 9.15
N PHE A 93 1.76 -17.22 9.87
CA PHE A 93 2.69 -18.15 10.50
C PHE A 93 1.97 -19.15 11.41
N LEU A 94 1.02 -18.67 12.21
CA LEU A 94 0.23 -19.48 13.11
C LEU A 94 -0.66 -20.50 12.38
N VAL A 95 -1.30 -20.09 11.28
CA VAL A 95 -2.11 -20.96 10.41
C VAL A 95 -1.25 -22.00 9.72
N ASP A 96 -0.16 -21.58 9.07
CA ASP A 96 0.75 -22.45 8.32
C ASP A 96 1.37 -23.53 9.22
N ASN A 97 1.66 -23.19 10.48
CA ASN A 97 2.23 -24.11 11.47
C ASN A 97 1.18 -24.88 12.28
N LYS A 98 -0.12 -24.74 11.95
CA LYS A 98 -1.24 -25.45 12.59
C LYS A 98 -1.24 -25.33 14.11
N VAL A 99 -0.90 -24.14 14.62
CA VAL A 99 -0.91 -23.87 16.06
C VAL A 99 -2.34 -24.03 16.55
N SER A 100 -2.55 -24.81 17.62
CA SER A 100 -3.89 -25.01 18.18
C SER A 100 -4.35 -23.75 18.90
N PHE A 101 -5.49 -23.21 18.47
CA PHE A 101 -6.17 -22.12 19.15
C PHE A 101 -7.34 -22.69 19.95
N ASP A 102 -7.59 -22.09 21.11
CA ASP A 102 -8.86 -22.30 21.80
C ASP A 102 -9.98 -21.64 20.97
N ASP A 103 -11.13 -22.31 20.86
CA ASP A 103 -12.29 -21.87 20.05
C ASP A 103 -12.75 -20.46 20.47
N SER A 104 -12.48 -20.06 21.71
CA SER A 104 -12.74 -18.72 22.23
C SER A 104 -12.07 -17.60 21.41
N TRP A 105 -10.92 -17.87 20.78
CA TRP A 105 -10.23 -16.92 19.90
C TRP A 105 -10.95 -16.72 18.57
N LEU A 106 -11.64 -17.75 18.07
CA LEU A 106 -12.38 -17.72 16.82
C LEU A 106 -13.78 -17.11 17.01
N GLN A 107 -14.41 -17.34 18.16
CA GLN A 107 -15.74 -16.81 18.51
C GLN A 107 -15.79 -15.27 18.59
N ALA A 108 -14.66 -14.60 18.77
CA ALA A 108 -14.60 -13.13 18.73
C ALA A 108 -15.00 -12.54 17.37
N MET A 109 -14.92 -13.34 16.28
CA MET A 109 -15.29 -12.90 14.92
C MET A 109 -16.80 -12.93 14.65
N ASP A 110 -17.59 -13.66 15.44
CA ASP A 110 -19.03 -13.79 15.25
C ASP A 110 -19.85 -12.64 15.84
N LYS A 111 -19.20 -11.72 16.57
CA LYS A 111 -19.86 -10.49 17.03
C LYS A 111 -19.87 -9.48 15.88
N PRO A 112 -21.05 -8.94 15.47
CA PRO A 112 -21.11 -7.94 14.43
C PRO A 112 -20.18 -6.79 14.81
N SER A 113 -19.17 -6.58 13.97
CA SER A 113 -18.10 -5.64 14.28
C SER A 113 -18.70 -4.24 14.47
N LEU A 114 -18.45 -3.62 15.64
CA LEU A 114 -18.77 -2.21 15.89
C LEU A 114 -17.96 -1.27 14.99
N CYS A 115 -16.91 -1.78 14.33
CA CYS A 115 -16.36 -1.15 13.14
C CYS A 115 -17.38 -1.28 12.01
N LYS A 116 -18.27 -0.29 11.89
CA LYS A 116 -18.63 0.12 10.54
C LYS A 116 -17.31 0.32 9.80
N MET A 117 -17.07 -0.35 8.68
CA MET A 117 -16.01 0.01 7.74
C MET A 117 -16.32 1.38 7.10
N GLU A 118 -16.70 2.36 7.90
CA GLU A 118 -16.55 3.74 7.55
C GLU A 118 -15.06 4.01 7.73
N ILE A 119 -14.29 3.78 6.67
CA ILE A 119 -12.94 4.31 6.56
C ILE A 119 -13.05 5.78 6.98
N PRO A 120 -12.37 6.23 8.05
CA PRO A 120 -12.44 7.61 8.47
C PRO A 120 -11.79 8.47 7.38
N PHE A 121 -12.61 8.88 6.43
CA PHE A 121 -12.29 9.94 5.50
C PHE A 121 -12.33 11.24 6.31
N ASN A 122 -11.25 11.99 6.25
CA ASN A 122 -11.22 13.42 6.43
C ASN A 122 -12.23 14.06 5.45
N ARG A 123 -13.51 14.05 5.84
CA ARG A 123 -14.65 14.59 5.08
C ARG A 123 -14.49 16.07 4.70
N LEU A 124 -13.52 16.75 5.31
CA LEU A 124 -13.13 18.13 5.04
C LEU A 124 -12.29 18.29 3.76
N GLU A 125 -11.73 17.21 3.20
CA GLU A 125 -10.95 17.26 1.96
C GLU A 125 -11.47 16.25 0.93
N ARG A 126 -12.78 16.27 0.65
CA ARG A 126 -13.22 15.79 -0.67
C ARG A 126 -12.87 16.89 -1.68
N GLN A 127 -11.69 16.81 -2.27
CA GLN A 127 -11.45 17.47 -3.54
C GLN A 127 -12.26 16.72 -4.60
N PHE A 128 -13.36 17.32 -5.02
CA PHE A 128 -14.09 16.87 -6.18
C PHE A 128 -13.38 17.42 -7.41
N TYR A 129 -13.02 16.52 -8.33
CA TYR A 129 -12.53 16.90 -9.64
C TYR A 129 -13.62 16.50 -10.63
N GLU A 130 -14.23 17.48 -11.29
CA GLU A 130 -15.13 17.22 -12.41
C GLU A 130 -14.28 16.92 -13.65
N VAL A 131 -14.30 15.66 -14.05
CA VAL A 131 -13.60 15.17 -15.23
C VAL A 131 -14.58 15.19 -16.38
N LEU A 132 -14.48 16.17 -17.28
CA LEU A 132 -15.30 16.20 -18.49
C LEU A 132 -14.73 15.16 -19.47
N VAL A 133 -15.48 14.10 -19.80
CA VAL A 133 -15.06 13.13 -20.81
C VAL A 133 -15.81 13.40 -22.10
N CYS A 134 -15.08 13.72 -23.18
CA CYS A 134 -15.62 13.88 -24.52
C CYS A 134 -14.84 12.99 -25.48
N ASP A 135 -15.53 12.18 -26.28
CA ASP A 135 -14.93 11.31 -27.31
C ASP A 135 -13.86 10.36 -26.76
N GLY A 136 -14.07 9.86 -25.54
CA GLY A 136 -13.11 8.97 -24.85
C GLY A 136 -11.85 9.68 -24.32
N THR A 137 -11.78 11.01 -24.41
CA THR A 137 -10.68 11.83 -23.89
C THR A 137 -11.17 12.77 -22.80
N ILE A 138 -10.38 12.91 -21.73
CA ILE A 138 -10.66 13.85 -20.64
C ILE A 138 -10.32 15.27 -21.12
N LYS A 139 -11.30 16.18 -21.10
CA LYS A 139 -11.17 17.61 -21.43
C LYS A 139 -11.31 18.44 -20.15
N GLU A 140 -10.61 19.57 -20.08
CA GLU A 140 -10.60 20.44 -18.90
C GLU A 140 -11.83 21.34 -18.82
N HIS A 141 -12.43 21.45 -17.63
CA HIS A 141 -13.53 22.39 -17.37
C HIS A 141 -12.97 23.69 -16.77
N HIS A 142 -12.82 24.72 -17.61
CA HIS A 142 -12.72 26.16 -17.28
C HIS A 142 -11.63 26.60 -16.26
N GLY A 143 -10.47 27.02 -16.79
CA GLY A 143 -9.73 28.19 -16.28
C GLY A 143 -8.96 28.06 -14.94
N GLY A 144 -8.87 26.88 -14.35
CA GLY A 144 -8.02 26.62 -13.19
C GLY A 144 -6.57 26.37 -13.62
N VAL A 145 -5.61 27.02 -12.96
CA VAL A 145 -4.17 26.82 -13.14
C VAL A 145 -3.86 25.32 -13.19
N LEU A 146 -3.33 24.89 -14.35
CA LEU A 146 -2.67 23.60 -14.58
C LEU A 146 -1.48 23.46 -13.62
N ALA A 147 -1.75 23.20 -12.34
CA ALA A 147 -0.90 22.27 -11.65
C ALA A 147 -1.17 20.94 -12.35
N ASN A 148 -0.28 20.55 -13.27
CA ASN A 148 -0.09 19.16 -13.67
C ASN A 148 0.18 18.37 -12.38
N CYS A 149 -0.86 18.12 -11.60
CA CYS A 149 -0.81 17.23 -10.46
C CYS A 149 -0.65 15.86 -11.07
N ILE A 150 0.60 15.43 -11.21
CA ILE A 150 0.96 14.05 -11.42
C ILE A 150 0.45 13.33 -10.17
N GLY A 151 -0.80 12.85 -10.23
CA GLY A 151 -1.39 12.03 -9.20
C GLY A 151 -0.59 10.74 -9.15
N ILE A 152 0.18 10.56 -8.08
CA ILE A 152 0.85 9.29 -7.81
C ILE A 152 -0.21 8.37 -7.22
N TYR A 153 -0.79 7.54 -8.08
CA TYR A 153 -1.73 6.49 -7.65
C TYR A 153 -0.94 5.25 -7.24
N GLY A 154 -1.45 4.45 -6.33
CA GLY A 154 -0.66 3.42 -5.68
C GLY A 154 -1.48 2.45 -4.85
N GLY A 155 -0.79 1.53 -4.19
CA GLY A 155 -1.43 0.51 -3.38
C GLY A 155 -0.53 -0.08 -2.31
N VAL A 156 -1.08 -1.04 -1.59
CA VAL A 156 -0.35 -1.88 -0.64
C VAL A 156 -0.41 -3.31 -1.17
N ASP A 157 0.75 -3.91 -1.33
CA ASP A 157 0.91 -5.31 -1.69
C ASP A 157 1.70 -5.99 -0.57
N LEU A 158 0.96 -6.67 0.32
CA LEU A 158 1.58 -7.34 1.46
C LEU A 158 2.32 -8.62 1.04
N ASN A 159 1.95 -9.23 -0.10
CA ASN A 159 2.48 -10.50 -0.58
C ASN A 159 2.56 -11.58 0.53
N ILE A 160 1.57 -11.58 1.43
CA ILE A 160 1.37 -12.60 2.46
C ILE A 160 0.33 -13.55 1.87
N ASP A 161 0.76 -14.57 1.13
CA ASP A 161 -0.14 -15.56 0.54
C ASP A 161 -1.03 -16.19 1.63
N ALA A 162 -2.35 -16.19 1.43
CA ALA A 162 -3.30 -16.82 2.34
C ALA A 162 -3.38 -18.33 2.11
#